data_AF-A0A419SC48-F1
#
_entry.id   AF-A0A419SC48-F1
#
_cell.length_a   1.000
_cell.length_b   1.000
_cell.length_c   1.000
_cell.angle_alpha   90.00
_cell.angle_beta   90.00
_cell.angle_gamma   90.00
#
_symmetry.space_group_name_H-M   'P 1'
#
loop_
_entity.id
_entity.type
_entity.pdbx_description
1 polymer ?
#
loop_
_entity_poly.entity_id
_entity_poly.type
_entity_poly.pdbx_seq_one_letter_code
_entity_poly.pdbx_strand_id
1 'polypeptide(L)'
;MKRKHLQWVLLLGIGIITVIGSCKKSEKKEETYTCSTCSATPEATAANDNSSKGIYKGVILGSSGTIKFDISNSTSNTITAKMVIDGTTVNLTTTTAWVAGQLYVAPFKGTLNGQEVSITFSVDATGAGATIVSSNIPGHGNAVFVIAKETSSALVRCFEGIYQTSDKEKGTFNIIVSTVLKGWTGKARKDGSSTASSISGTYANDILIDEHGTTIAPIKGDEFSGSFKNADNVTVTVKGKRTM
;
A
#
# COMPACT_ATOMS: atom_id res chain seq x y z
N MET A 1 14.98 -74.58 -64.46
CA MET A 1 15.11 -75.91 -63.83
C MET A 1 16.13 -75.79 -62.70
N LYS A 2 15.70 -75.98 -61.43
CA LYS A 2 16.44 -76.35 -60.18
C LYS A 2 17.84 -75.73 -59.93
N ARG A 3 18.25 -75.24 -58.75
CA ARG A 3 17.78 -75.27 -57.35
C ARG A 3 18.78 -74.44 -56.48
N LYS A 4 18.26 -73.81 -55.42
CA LYS A 4 18.79 -73.66 -54.04
C LYS A 4 20.08 -72.85 -53.78
N HIS A 5 20.01 -71.91 -52.83
CA HIS A 5 20.52 -72.01 -51.44
C HIS A 5 20.17 -70.70 -50.69
N LEU A 6 19.47 -70.74 -49.54
CA LEU A 6 20.02 -70.77 -48.15
C LEU A 6 20.47 -69.36 -47.70
N GLN A 7 20.22 -68.75 -46.54
CA GLN A 7 19.32 -68.84 -45.38
C GLN A 7 19.83 -67.73 -44.40
N TRP A 8 18.95 -67.08 -43.62
CA TRP A 8 19.21 -66.23 -42.42
C TRP A 8 20.01 -64.90 -42.55
N VAL A 9 19.45 -63.79 -42.06
CA VAL A 9 19.83 -63.17 -40.78
C VAL A 9 18.82 -62.06 -40.43
N LEU A 10 18.36 -62.15 -39.19
CA LEU A 10 17.53 -61.24 -38.42
C LEU A 10 18.27 -59.89 -38.21
N LEU A 11 17.61 -58.74 -38.36
CA LEU A 11 17.98 -57.55 -37.59
C LEU A 11 16.80 -56.58 -37.46
N LEU A 12 16.33 -56.47 -36.21
CA LEU A 12 15.41 -55.48 -35.70
C LEU A 12 15.91 -54.06 -36.02
N GLY A 13 15.00 -53.21 -36.50
CA GLY A 13 15.17 -51.76 -36.54
C GLY A 13 13.86 -51.08 -36.15
N ILE A 14 13.57 -51.02 -34.85
CA ILE A 14 12.47 -50.23 -34.29
C ILE A 14 12.87 -48.75 -34.44
N GLY A 15 12.28 -48.08 -35.42
CA GLY A 15 12.37 -46.63 -35.57
C GLY A 15 11.53 -45.94 -34.50
N ILE A 16 12.20 -45.45 -33.45
CA ILE A 16 11.62 -44.62 -32.39
C ILE A 16 11.17 -43.29 -33.00
N ILE A 17 9.86 -43.05 -33.02
CA ILE A 17 9.27 -41.73 -33.27
C ILE A 17 9.44 -40.92 -31.97
N THR A 18 10.47 -40.08 -31.91
CA THR A 18 10.59 -39.06 -30.87
C THR A 18 9.62 -37.92 -31.18
N VAL A 19 8.44 -38.00 -30.55
CA VAL A 19 7.51 -36.88 -30.46
C VAL A 19 8.21 -35.77 -29.68
N ILE A 20 8.57 -34.69 -30.38
CA ILE A 20 8.97 -33.42 -29.76
C ILE A 20 7.73 -32.88 -29.04
N GLY A 21 7.57 -33.29 -27.78
CA GLY A 21 6.64 -32.68 -26.84
C GLY A 21 7.07 -31.25 -26.63
N SER A 22 6.51 -30.32 -27.41
CA SER A 22 6.51 -28.90 -27.09
C SER A 22 5.76 -28.76 -25.76
N CYS A 23 6.51 -28.75 -24.67
CA CYS A 23 6.03 -28.24 -23.39
C CYS A 23 5.63 -26.78 -23.62
N LYS A 24 4.37 -26.56 -23.96
CA LYS A 24 3.71 -25.29 -23.68
C LYS A 24 3.83 -25.08 -22.18
N LYS A 25 4.83 -24.31 -21.77
CA LYS A 25 4.90 -23.76 -20.42
C LYS A 25 3.59 -23.01 -20.26
N SER A 26 2.66 -23.58 -19.51
CA SER A 26 1.44 -22.88 -19.15
C SER A 26 1.90 -21.63 -18.40
N GLU A 27 1.74 -20.47 -19.04
CA GLU A 27 1.84 -19.20 -18.36
C GLU A 27 0.81 -19.25 -17.24
N LYS A 28 1.27 -19.50 -16.01
CA LYS A 28 0.47 -19.18 -14.84
C LYS A 28 0.21 -17.69 -14.98
N LYS A 29 -1.03 -17.30 -15.29
CA LYS A 29 -1.46 -15.91 -15.10
C LYS A 29 -1.07 -15.56 -13.68
N GLU A 30 -0.10 -14.67 -13.50
CA GLU A 30 0.11 -14.04 -12.20
C GLU A 30 -1.22 -13.39 -11.84
N GLU A 31 -1.83 -13.89 -10.77
CA GLU A 31 -3.06 -13.30 -10.26
C GLU A 31 -2.73 -11.89 -9.79
N THR A 32 -3.38 -10.90 -10.41
CA THR A 32 -3.25 -9.49 -10.05
C THR A 32 -3.69 -9.32 -8.59
N TYR A 33 -2.86 -8.66 -7.78
CA TYR A 33 -3.21 -8.39 -6.40
C TYR A 33 -4.48 -7.54 -6.32
N THR A 34 -5.42 -7.94 -5.45
CA THR A 34 -6.62 -7.17 -5.11
C THR A 34 -6.74 -7.10 -3.59
N CYS A 35 -6.97 -5.91 -3.07
CA CYS A 35 -7.20 -5.69 -1.66
C CYS A 35 -8.67 -5.92 -1.33
N SER A 36 -9.00 -7.10 -0.81
CA SER A 36 -10.38 -7.50 -0.49
C SER A 36 -11.02 -6.68 0.63
N THR A 37 -10.22 -5.98 1.44
CA THR A 37 -10.70 -5.13 2.54
C THR A 37 -10.75 -3.64 2.19
N CYS A 38 -10.24 -3.26 1.02
CA CYS A 38 -10.15 -1.86 0.61
C CYS A 38 -11.45 -1.40 -0.06
N SER A 39 -11.90 -0.19 0.27
CA SER A 39 -13.07 0.39 -0.40
C SER A 39 -12.75 0.82 -1.83
N ALA A 40 -13.64 0.54 -2.78
CA ALA A 40 -13.50 1.02 -4.17
C ALA A 40 -14.00 2.46 -4.37
N THR A 41 -14.81 2.97 -3.45
CA THR A 41 -15.38 4.33 -3.47
C THR A 41 -15.06 5.07 -2.17
N PRO A 42 -15.10 6.42 -2.16
CA PRO A 42 -14.92 7.15 -0.92
C PRO A 42 -15.94 6.72 0.14
N GLU A 43 -15.49 6.57 1.38
CA GLU A 43 -16.32 6.26 2.54
C GLU A 43 -16.83 7.54 3.23
N ALA A 44 -16.19 8.69 2.96
CA ALA A 44 -16.57 9.98 3.52
C ALA A 44 -17.95 10.45 3.02
N THR A 45 -18.74 11.05 3.92
CA THR A 45 -20.02 11.66 3.58
C THR A 45 -19.85 13.14 3.20
N ALA A 46 -20.57 13.60 2.18
CA ALA A 46 -20.43 14.96 1.65
C ALA A 46 -20.68 16.06 2.69
N ALA A 47 -21.57 15.81 3.66
CA ALA A 47 -21.85 16.71 4.77
C ALA A 47 -20.61 17.01 5.65
N ASN A 48 -19.58 16.16 5.59
CA ASN A 48 -18.38 16.24 6.41
C ASN A 48 -17.13 16.66 5.61
N ASP A 49 -17.26 17.01 4.34
CA ASP A 49 -16.11 17.34 3.47
C ASP A 49 -15.33 18.57 3.98
N ASN A 50 -16.01 19.55 4.58
CA ASN A 50 -15.42 20.79 5.12
C ASN A 50 -15.54 20.89 6.65
N SER A 51 -15.42 19.75 7.34
CA SER A 51 -15.54 19.63 8.79
C SER A 51 -14.44 18.72 9.36
N SER A 52 -14.11 18.87 10.64
CA SER A 52 -13.28 17.90 11.37
C SER A 52 -13.93 16.50 11.48
N LYS A 53 -15.24 16.37 11.22
CA LYS A 53 -15.88 15.07 11.02
C LYS A 53 -15.41 14.37 9.75
N GLY A 54 -15.63 13.06 9.64
CA GLY A 54 -15.42 12.30 8.41
C GLY A 54 -14.36 11.22 8.54
N ILE A 55 -13.83 10.79 7.40
CA ILE A 55 -12.86 9.69 7.31
C ILE A 55 -11.46 10.25 7.09
N TYR A 56 -10.49 9.76 7.87
CA TYR A 56 -9.08 10.05 7.68
C TYR A 56 -8.34 8.73 7.54
N LYS A 57 -7.45 8.67 6.56
CA LYS A 57 -6.71 7.47 6.18
C LYS A 57 -5.23 7.80 6.16
N GLY A 58 -4.42 6.89 6.68
CA GLY A 58 -3.00 7.12 6.83
C GLY A 58 -2.15 5.87 6.78
N VAL A 59 -0.86 6.10 6.62
CA VAL A 59 0.19 5.09 6.67
C VAL A 59 1.11 5.32 7.86
N ILE A 60 1.68 4.21 8.36
CA ILE A 60 2.61 4.17 9.47
C ILE A 60 3.95 3.67 8.94
N LEU A 61 4.96 4.52 8.99
CA LEU A 61 6.33 4.18 8.64
C LEU A 61 7.17 3.97 9.91
N GLY A 62 8.08 3.00 9.85
CA GLY A 62 8.83 2.49 10.99
C GLY A 62 8.53 1.01 11.21
N SER A 63 7.30 0.61 10.89
CA SER A 63 6.79 -0.74 11.13
C SER A 63 5.68 -1.20 10.19
N SER A 64 5.57 -0.62 8.98
CA SER A 64 4.63 -1.03 7.93
C SER A 64 3.18 -1.24 8.42
N GLY A 65 2.38 -0.18 8.33
CA GLY A 65 0.97 -0.30 8.66
C GLY A 65 0.10 0.83 8.12
N THR A 66 -1.19 0.72 8.41
CA THR A 66 -2.22 1.70 8.06
C THR A 66 -3.05 2.08 9.28
N ILE A 67 -3.67 3.26 9.21
CA ILE A 67 -4.62 3.70 10.22
C ILE A 67 -5.77 4.47 9.58
N LYS A 68 -7.00 4.11 9.96
CA LYS A 68 -8.22 4.82 9.58
C LYS A 68 -8.86 5.43 10.82
N PHE A 69 -9.17 6.72 10.79
CA PHE A 69 -10.03 7.39 11.77
C PHE A 69 -11.42 7.60 11.14
N ASP A 70 -12.45 7.26 11.89
CA ASP A 70 -13.83 7.68 11.63
C ASP A 70 -14.23 8.66 12.74
N ILE A 71 -14.33 9.93 12.39
CA ILE A 71 -14.74 11.00 13.29
C ILE A 71 -16.20 11.32 13.00
N SER A 72 -17.13 10.52 13.54
CA SER A 72 -18.57 10.73 13.38
C SER A 72 -18.99 10.89 11.90
N ASN A 73 -18.39 10.11 11.00
CA ASN A 73 -18.67 10.21 9.56
C ASN A 73 -20.12 9.82 9.22
N SER A 74 -20.68 8.88 9.97
CA SER A 74 -22.08 8.44 9.84
C SER A 74 -22.97 9.01 10.96
N THR A 75 -24.28 8.79 10.84
CA THR A 75 -25.30 9.29 11.78
C THR A 75 -25.22 8.67 13.17
N SER A 76 -24.42 7.61 13.38
CA SER A 76 -24.24 6.93 14.66
C SER A 76 -23.42 7.73 15.69
N ASN A 77 -22.82 8.87 15.29
CA ASN A 77 -21.87 9.65 16.09
C ASN A 77 -20.66 8.83 16.62
N THR A 78 -20.36 7.69 16.01
CA THR A 78 -19.22 6.86 16.44
C THR A 78 -17.91 7.55 16.10
N ILE A 79 -17.02 7.64 17.09
CA ILE A 79 -15.66 8.14 16.90
C ILE A 79 -14.69 7.01 17.25
N THR A 80 -14.03 6.47 16.23
CA THR A 80 -13.14 5.31 16.37
C THR A 80 -11.94 5.45 15.46
N ALA A 81 -10.89 4.67 15.74
CA ALA A 81 -9.84 4.44 14.79
C ALA A 81 -9.52 2.95 14.68
N LYS A 82 -9.08 2.52 13.50
CA LYS A 82 -8.65 1.17 13.21
C LYS A 82 -7.25 1.22 12.65
N MET A 83 -6.32 0.64 13.38
CA MET A 83 -4.93 0.51 12.97
C MET A 83 -4.67 -0.93 12.53
N VAL A 84 -3.94 -1.12 11.44
CA VAL A 84 -3.39 -2.40 11.05
C VAL A 84 -1.88 -2.26 11.02
N ILE A 85 -1.17 -3.05 11.82
CA ILE A 85 0.30 -3.02 11.91
C ILE A 85 0.81 -4.46 12.04
N ASP A 86 1.82 -4.83 11.25
CA ASP A 86 2.31 -6.22 11.15
C ASP A 86 1.18 -7.24 10.91
N GLY A 87 0.17 -6.86 10.11
CA GLY A 87 -1.02 -7.68 9.83
C GLY A 87 -2.01 -7.82 11.00
N THR A 88 -1.71 -7.24 12.16
CA THR A 88 -2.59 -7.25 13.35
C THR A 88 -3.50 -6.03 13.35
N THR A 89 -4.81 -6.26 13.49
CA THR A 89 -5.79 -5.19 13.66
C THR A 89 -5.89 -4.76 15.12
N VAL A 90 -5.74 -3.47 15.37
CA VAL A 90 -5.98 -2.81 16.67
C VAL A 90 -7.15 -1.85 16.51
N ASN A 91 -8.23 -2.08 17.26
CA ASN A 91 -9.32 -1.13 17.36
C ASN A 91 -9.01 -0.13 18.47
N LEU A 92 -9.10 1.16 18.14
CA LEU A 92 -8.81 2.25 19.05
C LEU A 92 -10.08 3.08 19.27
N THR A 93 -10.33 3.47 20.51
CA THR A 93 -11.48 4.29 20.91
C THR A 93 -11.01 5.54 21.63
N THR A 94 -11.88 6.54 21.67
CA THR A 94 -11.66 7.77 22.44
C THR A 94 -12.93 8.13 23.20
N THR A 95 -12.77 8.83 24.31
CA THR A 95 -13.88 9.44 25.05
C THR A 95 -14.04 10.92 24.72
N THR A 96 -13.14 11.49 23.89
CA THR A 96 -13.24 12.87 23.45
C THR A 96 -14.45 13.05 22.54
N ALA A 97 -15.38 13.90 22.97
CA ALA A 97 -16.52 14.29 22.15
C ALA A 97 -16.10 15.28 21.06
N TRP A 98 -16.74 15.19 19.90
CA TRP A 98 -16.60 16.18 18.85
C TRP A 98 -17.45 17.42 19.14
N VAL A 99 -16.90 18.60 18.89
CA VAL A 99 -17.59 19.89 19.04
C VAL A 99 -17.50 20.66 17.72
N ALA A 100 -18.64 21.17 17.24
CA ALA A 100 -18.73 21.88 15.98
C ALA A 100 -17.85 23.15 15.96
N GLY A 101 -17.16 23.37 14.84
CA GLY A 101 -16.37 24.59 14.60
C GLY A 101 -15.06 24.68 15.40
N GLN A 102 -14.66 23.62 16.10
CA GLN A 102 -13.44 23.58 16.91
C GLN A 102 -12.37 22.66 16.30
N LEU A 103 -11.11 22.94 16.62
CA LEU A 103 -10.01 21.99 16.47
C LEU A 103 -10.39 20.70 17.19
N TYR A 104 -10.22 19.56 16.52
CA TYR A 104 -10.46 18.26 17.12
C TYR A 104 -9.13 17.59 17.48
N VAL A 105 -8.87 17.45 18.79
CA VAL A 105 -7.70 16.75 19.32
C VAL A 105 -8.17 15.64 20.24
N ALA A 106 -7.80 14.40 19.95
CA ALA A 106 -8.29 13.25 20.70
C ALA A 106 -7.22 12.16 20.87
N PRO A 107 -7.00 11.67 22.11
CA PRO A 107 -6.24 10.46 22.34
C PRO A 107 -7.13 9.25 22.03
N PHE A 108 -6.64 8.40 21.13
CA PHE A 108 -7.22 7.11 20.79
C PHE A 108 -6.42 6.00 21.47
N LYS A 109 -7.11 5.09 22.16
CA LYS A 109 -6.51 4.01 22.94
C LYS A 109 -7.04 2.64 22.54
N GLY A 110 -6.19 1.63 22.64
CA GLY A 110 -6.55 0.22 22.47
C GLY A 110 -5.44 -0.68 22.98
N THR A 111 -5.44 -1.94 22.56
CA THR A 111 -4.43 -2.92 22.99
C THR A 111 -3.82 -3.68 21.82
N LEU A 112 -2.50 -3.87 21.87
CA LEU A 112 -1.73 -4.72 20.96
C LEU A 112 -0.94 -5.71 21.82
N ASN A 113 -1.18 -7.01 21.64
CA ASN A 113 -0.53 -8.07 22.43
C ASN A 113 -0.63 -7.87 23.96
N GLY A 114 -1.77 -7.34 24.43
CA GLY A 114 -2.02 -7.06 25.85
C GLY A 114 -1.38 -5.78 26.40
N GLN A 115 -0.65 -5.01 25.57
CA GLN A 115 -0.06 -3.73 25.95
C GLN A 115 -0.86 -2.54 25.39
N GLU A 116 -0.90 -1.43 26.12
CA GLU A 116 -1.65 -0.23 25.70
C GLU A 116 -1.03 0.41 24.46
N VAL A 117 -1.86 0.63 23.44
CA VAL A 117 -1.57 1.51 22.31
C VAL A 117 -2.24 2.85 22.57
N SER A 118 -1.54 3.96 22.33
CA SER A 118 -2.08 5.32 22.42
C SER A 118 -1.65 6.15 21.21
N ILE A 119 -2.58 6.83 20.55
CA ILE A 119 -2.33 7.69 19.40
C ILE A 119 -3.14 8.97 19.55
N THR A 120 -2.49 10.13 19.57
CA THR A 120 -3.16 11.43 19.65
C THR A 120 -3.34 12.02 18.26
N PHE A 121 -4.57 12.02 17.77
CA PHE A 121 -4.95 12.62 16.49
C PHE A 121 -5.33 14.08 16.68
N SER A 122 -4.95 14.94 15.72
CA SER A 122 -5.31 16.35 15.67
C SER A 122 -5.70 16.75 14.26
N VAL A 123 -6.77 17.52 14.13
CA VAL A 123 -7.22 18.11 12.86
C VAL A 123 -7.94 19.43 13.11
N ASP A 124 -7.77 20.40 12.21
CA ASP A 124 -8.49 21.67 12.30
C ASP A 124 -10.01 21.51 12.11
N ALA A 125 -10.75 22.56 12.43
CA ALA A 125 -12.22 22.57 12.37
C ALA A 125 -12.78 22.27 10.96
N THR A 126 -12.00 22.48 9.91
CA THR A 126 -12.37 22.25 8.51
C THR A 126 -12.02 20.84 8.03
N GLY A 127 -11.26 20.08 8.82
CA GLY A 127 -10.74 18.77 8.44
C GLY A 127 -9.37 18.82 7.76
N ALA A 128 -8.76 19.99 7.63
CA ALA A 128 -7.42 20.14 7.06
C ALA A 128 -6.33 20.00 8.15
N GLY A 129 -5.09 19.79 7.70
CA GLY A 129 -3.94 19.67 8.59
C GLY A 129 -3.95 18.44 9.51
N ALA A 130 -4.68 17.38 9.16
CA ALA A 130 -4.78 16.17 9.95
C ALA A 130 -3.39 15.57 10.23
N THR A 131 -3.08 15.33 11.51
CA THR A 131 -1.76 14.87 11.96
C THR A 131 -1.84 14.03 13.23
N ILE A 132 -0.76 13.30 13.52
CA ILE A 132 -0.55 12.60 14.79
C ILE A 132 0.44 13.40 15.64
N VAL A 133 -0.01 13.85 16.81
CA VAL A 133 0.78 14.69 17.72
C VAL A 133 1.71 13.85 18.59
N SER A 134 1.24 12.67 18.99
CA SER A 134 2.01 11.71 19.78
C SER A 134 1.50 10.29 19.55
N SER A 135 2.38 9.31 19.72
CA SER A 135 2.02 7.90 19.63
C SER A 135 2.90 7.05 20.55
N ASN A 136 2.29 6.06 21.18
CA ASN A 136 2.95 4.93 21.82
C ASN A 136 2.36 3.66 21.22
N ILE A 137 3.16 2.94 20.43
CA ILE A 137 2.79 1.65 19.88
C ILE A 137 3.86 0.65 20.36
N PRO A 138 3.50 -0.28 21.28
CA PRO A 138 4.46 -1.24 21.82
C PRO A 138 5.10 -2.08 20.71
N GLY A 139 6.43 -2.21 20.74
CA GLY A 139 7.21 -2.88 19.68
C GLY A 139 7.53 -2.01 18.46
N HIS A 140 6.97 -0.80 18.37
CA HIS A 140 7.01 0.05 17.19
C HIS A 140 7.45 1.49 17.54
N GLY A 141 8.69 1.61 18.04
CA GLY A 141 9.29 2.90 18.39
C GLY A 141 9.48 3.80 17.17
N ASN A 142 9.34 5.12 17.36
CA ASN A 142 9.51 6.14 16.32
C ASN A 142 8.58 5.97 15.10
N ALA A 143 7.36 5.48 15.32
CA ALA A 143 6.34 5.42 14.28
C ALA A 143 6.08 6.82 13.70
N VAL A 144 6.21 6.94 12.38
CA VAL A 144 5.95 8.17 11.64
C VAL A 144 4.65 8.00 10.88
N PHE A 145 3.76 8.98 10.98
CA PHE A 145 2.45 8.94 10.36
C PHE A 145 2.39 9.93 9.20
N VAL A 146 1.72 9.52 8.14
CA VAL A 146 1.17 10.43 7.13
C VAL A 146 -0.33 10.18 7.13
N ILE A 147 -1.13 11.23 7.21
CA ILE A 147 -2.59 11.14 7.28
C ILE A 147 -3.19 12.08 6.22
N ALA A 148 -4.23 11.63 5.54
CA ALA A 148 -5.03 12.46 4.65
C ALA A 148 -6.52 12.30 4.96
N LYS A 149 -7.27 13.40 4.82
CA LYS A 149 -8.72 13.38 4.86
C LYS A 149 -9.27 12.83 3.55
N GLU A 150 -10.22 11.90 3.65
CA GLU A 150 -11.02 11.46 2.53
C GLU A 150 -12.25 12.38 2.39
N THR A 151 -12.62 12.71 1.15
CA THR A 151 -13.83 13.49 0.85
C THR A 151 -14.82 12.62 0.08
N SER A 152 -16.08 13.01 0.04
CA SER A 152 -17.14 12.27 -0.67
C SER A 152 -16.88 12.09 -2.17
N SER A 153 -15.97 12.88 -2.75
CA SER A 153 -15.62 12.85 -4.17
C SER A 153 -14.21 12.31 -4.45
N ALA A 154 -13.39 12.04 -3.44
CA ALA A 154 -12.04 11.55 -3.63
C ALA A 154 -11.61 10.53 -2.61
N LEU A 155 -11.31 9.34 -3.14
CA LEU A 155 -10.81 8.19 -2.42
C LEU A 155 -9.36 8.43 -2.01
N VAL A 156 -9.07 8.14 -0.75
CA VAL A 156 -7.70 8.09 -0.24
C VAL A 156 -7.27 6.62 -0.22
N ARG A 157 -6.20 6.31 -0.95
CA ARG A 157 -5.63 4.96 -1.03
C ARG A 157 -4.27 4.93 -0.37
N CYS A 158 -4.02 3.94 0.47
CA CYS A 158 -2.72 3.75 1.11
C CYS A 158 -2.05 2.51 0.51
N PHE A 159 -0.76 2.63 0.22
CA PHE A 159 0.06 1.57 -0.33
C PHE A 159 1.29 1.35 0.54
N GLU A 160 1.69 0.10 0.63
CA GLU A 160 2.97 -0.31 1.20
C GLU A 160 3.80 -0.99 0.12
N GLY A 161 5.09 -0.77 0.16
CA GLY A 161 5.95 -1.28 -0.89
C GLY A 161 7.41 -1.36 -0.52
N ILE A 162 8.17 -1.84 -1.50
CA ILE A 162 9.61 -1.97 -1.44
C ILE A 162 10.24 -1.25 -2.62
N TYR A 163 11.44 -0.73 -2.39
CA TYR A 163 12.30 -0.24 -3.45
C TYR A 163 13.64 -0.97 -3.44
N GLN A 164 14.28 -1.02 -4.60
CA GLN A 164 15.65 -1.48 -4.76
C GLN A 164 16.37 -0.61 -5.79
N THR A 165 17.62 -0.27 -5.53
CA THR A 165 18.47 0.47 -6.46
C THR A 165 19.44 -0.44 -7.21
N SER A 166 19.97 0.01 -8.35
CA SER A 166 21.06 -0.67 -9.07
C SER A 166 22.32 -0.82 -8.22
N ASP A 167 22.50 0.04 -7.22
CA ASP A 167 23.63 0.01 -6.27
C ASP A 167 23.36 -0.92 -5.07
N LYS A 168 22.32 -1.76 -5.18
CA LYS A 168 21.91 -2.76 -4.19
C LYS A 168 21.40 -2.17 -2.87
N GLU A 169 21.08 -0.89 -2.82
CA GLU A 169 20.28 -0.35 -1.72
C GLU A 169 18.85 -0.89 -1.82
N LYS A 170 18.26 -1.21 -0.67
CA LYS A 170 16.88 -1.66 -0.53
C LYS A 170 16.21 -0.91 0.59
N GLY A 171 14.89 -0.86 0.55
CA GLY A 171 14.10 -0.32 1.63
C GLY A 171 12.62 -0.49 1.41
N THR A 172 11.86 -0.01 2.38
CA THR A 172 10.39 0.02 2.33
C THR A 172 9.90 1.45 2.16
N PHE A 173 8.70 1.58 1.62
CA PHE A 173 7.98 2.84 1.61
C PHE A 173 6.52 2.60 1.92
N ASN A 174 5.87 3.65 2.43
CA ASN A 174 4.43 3.72 2.51
C ASN A 174 3.99 5.05 1.91
N ILE A 175 2.99 5.00 1.03
CA ILE A 175 2.45 6.19 0.36
C ILE A 175 0.94 6.27 0.51
N ILE A 176 0.45 7.49 0.48
CA ILE A 176 -0.96 7.83 0.34
C ILE A 176 -1.13 8.47 -1.02
N VAL A 177 -2.10 7.98 -1.78
CA VAL A 177 -2.51 8.52 -3.07
C VAL A 177 -3.92 9.08 -2.93
N SER A 178 -4.11 10.34 -3.31
CA SER A 178 -5.42 10.97 -3.30
C SER A 178 -5.63 11.77 -4.58
N THR A 179 -6.77 11.54 -5.22
CA THR A 179 -7.18 12.30 -6.39
C THR A 179 -7.57 13.75 -6.04
N VAL A 180 -7.97 14.03 -4.79
CA VAL A 180 -8.20 15.40 -4.29
C VAL A 180 -6.91 16.14 -4.02
N LEU A 181 -5.88 15.45 -3.51
CA LEU A 181 -4.54 16.04 -3.37
C LEU A 181 -3.84 16.18 -4.74
N LYS A 182 -4.45 15.68 -5.83
CA LYS A 182 -3.86 15.56 -7.18
C LYS A 182 -2.45 14.97 -7.14
N GLY A 183 -2.22 14.08 -6.18
CA GLY A 183 -0.89 13.86 -5.68
C GLY A 183 -0.80 12.66 -4.78
N TRP A 184 0.43 12.37 -4.42
CA TRP A 184 0.75 11.35 -3.45
C TRP A 184 1.87 11.86 -2.54
N THR A 185 1.87 11.35 -1.33
CA THR A 185 2.89 11.66 -0.32
C THR A 185 3.12 10.44 0.55
N GLY A 186 4.28 10.36 1.17
CA GLY A 186 4.63 9.21 1.97
C GLY A 186 5.99 9.35 2.60
N LYS A 187 6.49 8.20 3.05
CA LYS A 187 7.84 8.08 3.58
C LYS A 187 8.52 6.86 2.99
N ALA A 188 9.83 6.95 2.81
CA ALA A 188 10.70 5.84 2.45
C ALA A 188 11.77 5.65 3.52
N ARG A 189 12.12 4.40 3.80
CA ARG A 189 13.16 4.03 4.75
C ARG A 189 14.05 2.95 4.14
N LYS A 190 15.34 3.22 4.10
CA LYS A 190 16.38 2.25 3.75
C LYS A 190 16.46 1.13 4.79
N ASP A 191 16.69 -0.09 4.34
CA ASP A 191 16.91 -1.24 5.22
C ASP A 191 18.06 -0.98 6.20
N GLY A 192 17.83 -1.27 7.48
CA GLY A 192 18.79 -1.02 8.57
C GLY A 192 18.87 0.45 9.04
N SER A 193 18.16 1.38 8.41
CA SER A 193 18.07 2.76 8.87
C SER A 193 17.06 2.93 10.01
N SER A 194 17.36 3.84 10.95
CA SER A 194 16.41 4.32 11.96
C SER A 194 15.63 5.56 11.52
N THR A 195 16.04 6.19 10.41
CA THR A 195 15.43 7.42 9.89
C THR A 195 14.77 7.20 8.54
N ALA A 196 13.84 8.08 8.21
CA ALA A 196 13.06 8.02 6.99
C ALA A 196 12.97 9.36 6.27
N SER A 197 12.91 9.28 4.95
CA SER A 197 12.80 10.45 4.06
C SER A 197 11.36 10.66 3.65
N SER A 198 10.93 11.93 3.57
CA SER A 198 9.69 12.29 2.90
C SER A 198 9.81 12.00 1.40
N ILE A 199 8.74 11.48 0.81
CA ILE A 199 8.60 11.32 -0.63
C ILE A 199 7.24 11.86 -1.03
N SER A 200 7.16 12.50 -2.19
CA SER A 200 5.92 13.07 -2.70
C SER A 200 5.98 13.28 -4.20
N GLY A 201 4.81 13.50 -4.78
CA GLY A 201 4.71 13.90 -6.16
C GLY A 201 3.28 14.01 -6.65
N THR A 202 3.12 14.02 -7.97
CA THR A 202 1.83 14.15 -8.64
C THR A 202 1.24 12.78 -8.94
N TYR A 203 -0.09 12.68 -8.85
CA TYR A 203 -0.85 11.53 -9.30
C TYR A 203 -1.83 11.96 -10.40
N ALA A 204 -1.59 11.49 -11.62
CA ALA A 204 -2.41 11.84 -12.79
C ALA A 204 -2.48 10.66 -13.76
N ASN A 205 -3.66 10.43 -14.36
CA ASN A 205 -3.89 9.37 -15.33
C ASN A 205 -3.43 7.99 -14.85
N ASP A 206 -3.65 7.70 -13.57
CA ASP A 206 -3.20 6.48 -12.91
C ASP A 206 -1.69 6.26 -12.91
N ILE A 207 -0.90 7.34 -12.97
CA ILE A 207 0.57 7.31 -12.94
C ILE A 207 1.08 8.09 -11.73
N LEU A 208 2.00 7.48 -10.99
CA LEU A 208 2.82 8.13 -9.99
C LEU A 208 3.97 8.87 -10.67
N ILE A 209 4.06 10.17 -10.44
CA ILE A 209 5.11 11.06 -10.94
C ILE A 209 5.78 11.71 -9.74
N ASP A 210 7.11 11.77 -9.68
CA ASP A 210 7.83 12.43 -8.59
C ASP A 210 7.72 13.97 -8.67
N GLU A 211 8.30 14.66 -7.69
CA GLU A 211 8.34 16.13 -7.64
C GLU A 211 9.17 16.78 -8.76
N HIS A 212 9.99 16.00 -9.48
CA HIS A 212 10.80 16.45 -10.60
C HIS A 212 10.17 16.13 -11.96
N GLY A 213 8.97 15.55 -11.99
CA GLY A 213 8.28 15.16 -13.23
C GLY A 213 8.69 13.79 -13.78
N THR A 214 9.48 13.02 -13.03
CA THR A 214 9.88 11.66 -13.42
C THR A 214 8.72 10.69 -13.19
N THR A 215 8.34 9.94 -14.22
CA THR A 215 7.39 8.84 -14.10
C THR A 215 7.99 7.72 -13.26
N ILE A 216 7.35 7.40 -12.13
CA ILE A 216 7.75 6.32 -11.22
C ILE A 216 7.12 4.99 -11.67
N ALA A 217 5.80 4.93 -11.70
CA ALA A 217 5.05 3.70 -11.98
C ALA A 217 3.57 4.00 -12.32
N PRO A 218 2.95 3.23 -13.23
CA PRO A 218 1.50 3.18 -13.35
C PRO A 218 0.89 2.38 -12.19
N ILE A 219 -0.24 2.84 -11.65
CA ILE A 219 -1.10 2.09 -10.73
C ILE A 219 -2.11 1.30 -11.55
N LYS A 220 -2.18 -0.01 -11.30
CA LYS A 220 -3.15 -0.91 -11.92
C LYS A 220 -3.98 -1.56 -10.81
N GLY A 221 -5.18 -1.00 -10.57
CA GLY A 221 -6.03 -1.43 -9.47
C GLY A 221 -5.38 -1.18 -8.12
N ASP A 222 -5.06 -2.26 -7.40
CA ASP A 222 -4.52 -2.24 -6.04
C ASP A 222 -3.00 -2.51 -5.98
N GLU A 223 -2.30 -2.49 -7.12
CA GLU A 223 -0.84 -2.63 -7.14
C GLU A 223 -0.18 -1.69 -8.15
N PHE A 224 1.11 -1.47 -7.95
CA PHE A 224 1.96 -0.81 -8.94
C PHE A 224 3.37 -1.39 -8.93
N SER A 225 4.02 -1.31 -10.08
CA SER A 225 5.43 -1.65 -10.25
C SER A 225 6.05 -0.75 -11.30
N GLY A 226 7.28 -0.30 -11.08
CA GLY A 226 7.96 0.59 -12.00
C GLY A 226 9.46 0.63 -11.81
N SER A 227 10.15 1.26 -12.76
CA SER A 227 11.58 1.50 -12.72
C SER A 227 11.89 2.86 -13.33
N PHE A 228 12.66 3.67 -12.63
CA PHE A 228 13.03 5.03 -13.04
C PHE A 228 14.46 5.34 -12.60
N LYS A 229 15.03 6.45 -13.09
CA LYS A 229 16.33 6.93 -12.63
C LYS A 229 16.14 8.11 -11.69
N ASN A 230 16.87 8.11 -10.57
CA ASN A 230 16.91 9.26 -9.68
C ASN A 230 17.87 10.35 -10.21
N ALA A 231 18.01 11.45 -9.47
CA ALA A 231 18.90 12.56 -9.81
C ALA A 231 20.38 12.15 -9.99
N ASP A 232 20.81 11.11 -9.29
CA ASP A 232 22.17 10.55 -9.38
C ASP A 232 22.33 9.53 -10.53
N ASN A 233 21.33 9.41 -11.41
CA ASN A 233 21.29 8.48 -12.54
C ASN A 233 21.32 6.99 -12.11
N VAL A 234 21.00 6.71 -10.83
CA VAL A 234 20.84 5.37 -10.25
C VAL A 234 19.45 4.85 -10.59
N THR A 235 19.37 3.62 -11.10
CA THR A 235 18.08 2.99 -11.39
C THR A 235 17.40 2.55 -10.10
N VAL A 236 16.20 3.04 -9.85
CA VAL A 236 15.33 2.66 -8.74
C VAL A 236 14.18 1.82 -9.28
N THR A 237 13.96 0.64 -8.71
CA THR A 237 12.82 -0.23 -9.01
C THR A 237 11.90 -0.26 -7.80
N VAL A 238 10.60 -0.09 -8.01
CA VAL A 238 9.59 -0.04 -6.95
C VAL A 238 8.48 -1.04 -7.20
N LYS A 239 7.92 -1.58 -6.12
CA LYS A 239 6.69 -2.37 -6.11
C LYS A 239 5.85 -2.00 -4.91
N GLY A 240 4.55 -1.74 -5.10
CA GLY A 240 3.63 -1.40 -4.03
C GLY A 240 2.29 -2.13 -4.15
N LYS A 241 1.69 -2.41 -2.99
CA LYS A 241 0.37 -3.01 -2.84
C LYS A 241 -0.51 -2.14 -1.96
N ARG A 242 -1.77 -1.99 -2.35
CA ARG A 242 -2.76 -1.22 -1.61
C ARG A 242 -3.13 -1.97 -0.34
N THR A 243 -3.15 -1.26 0.77
CA THR A 243 -3.54 -1.81 2.08
C THR A 243 -4.74 -1.08 2.70
N MET A 244 -5.18 0.03 2.09
CA MET A 244 -6.41 0.76 2.43
C MET A 244 -6.95 1.58 1.25
#